data_AF-W4L374-F1
#
_entry.id   AF-W4L374-F1
#
_cell.length_a   1.000
_cell.length_b   1.000
_cell.length_c   1.000
_cell.angle_alpha   90.00
_cell.angle_beta   90.00
_cell.angle_gamma   90.00
#
_symmetry.space_group_name_H-M   'P 1'
#
loop_
_entity.id
_entity.type
_entity.pdbx_description
1 polymer ?
#
loop_
_entity_poly.entity_id
_entity_poly.type
_entity_poly.pdbx_seq_one_letter_code
_entity_poly.pdbx_strand_id
1 'polypeptide(L)'
;MLQCAGTIVIAYERIYIQDGFEQRGSRFEKRLYRESMPTVWNQIEAAMAYVLDQPLLVLAEPSMRQEGLLEAHYDWHMQQVDLTLAAIESPRFIAVFADWKKHVEAFNRMKEGKNDQND
;
A
#
# COMPACT_ATOMS: atom_id res chain seq x y z
N MET A 1 -8.33 -9.07 9.70
CA MET A 1 -7.24 -9.46 8.77
C MET A 1 -6.94 -10.96 8.74
N LEU A 2 -6.96 -11.70 9.86
CA LEU A 2 -6.57 -13.15 9.87
C LEU A 2 -7.42 -14.06 8.96
N GLN A 3 -8.64 -13.65 8.62
CA GLN A 3 -9.54 -14.35 7.70
C GLN A 3 -9.38 -13.89 6.23
N CYS A 4 -8.62 -12.84 5.98
CA CYS A 4 -8.39 -12.30 4.64
C CYS A 4 -7.34 -13.14 3.90
N ALA A 5 -7.51 -13.26 2.58
CA ALA A 5 -6.58 -13.94 1.67
C ALA A 5 -5.47 -13.01 1.13
N GLY A 6 -5.68 -11.71 1.22
CA GLY A 6 -4.77 -10.65 0.79
C GLY A 6 -5.34 -9.29 1.16
N THR A 7 -4.52 -8.26 1.01
CA THR A 7 -4.86 -6.88 1.38
C THR A 7 -4.55 -5.94 0.22
N ILE A 8 -5.49 -5.05 -0.09
CA ILE A 8 -5.27 -3.91 -0.98
C ILE A 8 -5.46 -2.65 -0.14
N VAL A 9 -4.43 -1.80 -0.10
CA VAL A 9 -4.50 -0.46 0.52
C VAL A 9 -4.59 0.58 -0.58
N ILE A 10 -5.61 1.44 -0.50
CA ILE A 10 -5.81 2.55 -1.44
C ILE A 10 -5.52 3.86 -0.71
N ALA A 11 -4.38 4.46 -1.02
CA ALA A 11 -3.91 5.72 -0.46
C ALA A 11 -4.22 6.88 -1.43
N TYR A 12 -5.15 7.73 -1.02
CA TYR A 12 -5.55 8.93 -1.75
C TYR A 12 -5.51 10.15 -0.82
N GLU A 13 -5.61 11.34 -1.41
CA GLU A 13 -5.55 12.60 -0.66
C GLU A 13 -6.66 12.68 0.38
N ARG A 14 -6.22 12.81 1.64
CA ARG A 14 -7.10 13.06 2.79
C ARG A 14 -6.71 14.33 3.52
N ILE A 15 -5.44 14.70 3.42
CA ILE A 15 -4.84 15.90 4.00
C ILE A 15 -4.00 16.57 2.92
N TYR A 16 -4.22 17.86 2.70
CA TYR A 16 -3.39 18.68 1.83
C TYR A 16 -2.61 19.71 2.66
N ILE A 17 -1.29 19.71 2.52
CA ILE A 17 -0.38 20.64 3.19
C ILE A 17 0.04 21.69 2.16
N GLN A 18 -0.53 22.88 2.26
CA GLN A 18 -0.16 24.00 1.39
C GLN A 18 1.28 24.49 1.69
N ASP A 19 1.62 24.69 2.96
CA ASP A 19 2.96 25.06 3.45
C ASP A 19 3.10 24.62 4.91
N GLY A 20 4.25 24.07 5.30
CA GLY A 20 4.49 23.56 6.64
C GLY A 20 5.94 23.16 6.90
N PHE A 21 6.23 22.74 8.13
CA PHE A 21 7.55 22.27 8.54
C PHE A 21 7.43 20.91 9.24
N GLU A 22 8.14 19.93 8.72
CA GLU A 22 8.37 18.65 9.37
C GLU A 22 9.52 18.77 10.37
N GLN A 23 9.39 18.11 11.53
CA GLN A 23 10.38 18.16 12.62
C GLN A 23 10.82 19.60 12.97
N ARG A 24 9.84 20.50 13.08
CA ARG A 24 10.07 21.93 13.30
C ARG A 24 10.99 22.19 14.51
N GLY A 25 12.01 23.02 14.31
CA GLY A 25 13.01 23.39 15.31
C GLY A 25 14.11 22.34 15.53
N SER A 26 14.12 21.25 14.77
CA SER A 26 15.20 20.25 14.82
C SER A 26 16.27 20.49 13.77
N ARG A 27 17.42 19.80 13.91
CA ARG A 27 18.47 19.75 12.87
C ARG A 27 18.04 19.08 11.56
N PHE A 28 16.87 18.43 11.56
CA PHE A 28 16.27 17.75 10.41
C PHE A 28 14.99 18.43 9.95
N GLU A 29 14.78 19.71 10.32
CA GLU A 29 13.62 20.47 9.86
C GLU A 29 13.57 20.48 8.33
N LYS A 30 12.42 20.08 7.78
CA LYS A 30 12.18 20.06 6.35
C LYS A 30 10.92 20.85 6.06
N ARG A 31 11.01 21.81 5.13
CA ARG A 31 9.81 22.50 4.63
C ARG A 31 8.99 21.55 3.77
N LEU A 32 7.70 21.48 4.03
CA LEU A 32 6.69 20.78 3.24
C LEU A 32 5.93 21.83 2.43
N TYR A 33 5.78 21.62 1.12
CA TYR A 33 5.08 22.56 0.25
C TYR A 33 4.26 21.83 -0.79
N ARG A 34 2.94 22.03 -0.79
CA ARG A 34 1.99 21.38 -1.69
C ARG A 34 2.11 19.85 -1.67
N GLU A 35 2.15 19.30 -0.46
CA GLU A 35 2.25 17.86 -0.21
C GLU A 35 0.88 17.30 0.14
N SER A 36 0.57 16.13 -0.40
CA SER A 36 -0.68 15.43 -0.11
C SER A 36 -0.41 14.16 0.68
N MET A 37 -1.21 13.92 1.72
CA MET A 37 -1.03 12.78 2.63
C MET A 37 -2.32 11.99 2.76
N PRO A 38 -2.22 10.64 2.84
CA PRO A 38 -3.34 9.81 3.22
C PRO A 38 -3.52 9.81 4.74
N THR A 39 -4.48 9.02 5.23
CA THR A 39 -4.61 8.82 6.67
C THR A 39 -3.54 7.85 7.20
N VAL A 40 -3.21 7.96 8.50
CA VAL A 40 -2.33 7.01 9.18
C VAL A 40 -2.86 5.56 9.12
N TRP A 41 -4.17 5.35 8.96
CA TRP A 41 -4.77 4.03 8.84
C TRP A 41 -4.22 3.24 7.65
N ASN A 42 -3.91 3.91 6.53
CA ASN A 42 -3.30 3.26 5.38
C ASN A 42 -1.96 2.60 5.74
N GLN A 43 -1.14 3.27 6.56
CA GLN A 43 0.13 2.73 7.05
C GLN A 43 -0.08 1.57 8.03
N ILE A 44 -1.04 1.71 8.95
CA ILE A 44 -1.36 0.68 9.94
C ILE A 44 -1.84 -0.60 9.25
N GLU A 45 -2.76 -0.50 8.30
CA GLU A 45 -3.29 -1.65 7.57
C GLU A 45 -2.23 -2.31 6.68
N ALA A 46 -1.43 -1.50 5.96
CA ALA A 46 -0.30 -2.03 5.20
C ALA A 46 0.69 -2.79 6.11
N ALA A 47 1.00 -2.24 7.30
CA ALA A 47 1.93 -2.86 8.23
C ALA A 47 1.38 -4.14 8.83
N MET A 48 0.08 -4.17 9.16
CA MET A 48 -0.57 -5.39 9.64
C MET A 48 -0.57 -6.49 8.58
N ALA A 49 -0.86 -6.16 7.31
CA ALA A 49 -0.78 -7.12 6.22
C ALA A 49 0.64 -7.65 6.01
N TYR A 50 1.64 -6.75 6.03
CA TYR A 50 3.05 -7.11 5.90
C TYR A 50 3.53 -8.03 7.03
N VAL A 51 3.22 -7.71 8.29
CA VAL A 51 3.59 -8.53 9.46
C VAL A 51 2.91 -9.91 9.44
N LEU A 52 1.71 -10.00 8.86
CA LEU A 52 0.98 -11.27 8.69
C LEU A 52 1.41 -12.06 7.45
N ASP A 53 2.45 -11.61 6.72
CA ASP A 53 2.92 -12.20 5.46
C ASP A 53 1.78 -12.34 4.43
N GLN A 54 0.80 -11.44 4.47
CA GLN A 54 -0.32 -11.44 3.55
C GLN A 54 0.07 -10.73 2.25
N PRO A 55 -0.35 -11.25 1.08
CA PRO A 55 -0.16 -10.55 -0.19
C PRO A 55 -0.71 -9.14 -0.13
N LEU A 56 0.19 -8.15 -0.23
CA LEU A 56 -0.11 -6.73 -0.09
C LEU A 56 0.06 -6.01 -1.43
N LEU A 57 -0.99 -5.28 -1.83
CA LEU A 57 -0.98 -4.33 -2.93
C LEU A 57 -1.31 -2.94 -2.40
N VAL A 58 -0.44 -1.97 -2.65
CA VAL A 58 -0.61 -0.56 -2.30
C VAL A 58 -0.84 0.23 -3.57
N LEU A 59 -1.98 0.90 -3.66
CA LEU A 59 -2.32 1.83 -4.72
C LEU A 59 -2.27 3.25 -4.16
N ALA A 60 -1.40 4.11 -4.68
CA ALA A 60 -1.28 5.49 -4.22
C ALA A 60 -1.52 6.49 -5.34
N GLU A 61 -2.15 7.63 -5.06
CA GLU A 61 -2.18 8.71 -6.05
C GLU A 61 -0.76 9.26 -6.30
N PRO A 62 -0.42 9.70 -7.52
CA PRO A 62 0.93 10.18 -7.85
C PRO A 62 1.41 11.37 -7.00
N SER A 63 0.49 12.20 -6.52
CA SER A 63 0.78 13.34 -5.63
C SER A 63 0.98 12.93 -4.16
N MET A 64 0.75 11.67 -3.81
CA MET A 64 0.92 11.21 -2.43
C MET A 64 2.38 11.27 -2.04
N ARG A 65 2.62 11.94 -0.92
CA ARG A 65 3.89 11.89 -0.21
C ARG A 65 4.25 10.43 0.05
N GLN A 66 5.43 10.04 -0.41
CA GLN A 66 5.96 8.68 -0.30
C GLN A 66 6.62 8.54 1.07
N GLU A 67 6.03 7.73 1.95
CA GLU A 67 6.57 7.44 3.29
C GLU A 67 6.25 6.00 3.70
N GLY A 68 7.20 5.33 4.37
CA GLY A 68 6.96 4.01 4.98
C GLY A 68 6.51 2.97 3.97
N LEU A 69 5.36 2.31 4.22
CA LEU A 69 4.82 1.28 3.32
C LEU A 69 4.15 1.85 2.06
N LEU A 70 4.11 3.17 1.94
CA LEU A 70 3.68 3.88 0.74
C LEU A 70 4.85 4.32 -0.13
N GLU A 71 6.07 3.86 0.15
CA GLU A 71 7.22 4.03 -0.73
C GLU A 71 7.31 2.86 -1.72
N ALA A 72 7.76 3.13 -2.94
CA ALA A 72 7.98 2.14 -4.00
C ALA A 72 9.25 1.30 -3.78
N HIS A 73 9.64 1.08 -2.53
CA HIS A 73 10.85 0.35 -2.15
C HIS A 73 10.41 -0.86 -1.33
N TYR A 74 11.13 -1.99 -1.48
CA TYR A 74 10.90 -3.29 -0.82
C TYR A 74 9.86 -4.25 -1.46
N ASP A 75 9.75 -5.46 -0.88
CA ASP A 75 9.15 -6.70 -1.40
C ASP A 75 7.61 -6.71 -1.59
N TRP A 76 6.94 -5.55 -1.58
CA TRP A 76 5.48 -5.46 -1.78
C TRP A 76 5.12 -4.73 -3.06
N HIS A 77 3.92 -5.01 -3.58
CA HIS A 77 3.44 -4.37 -4.81
C HIS A 77 2.95 -2.97 -4.48
N MET A 78 3.73 -1.95 -4.79
CA MET A 78 3.30 -0.55 -4.72
C MET A 78 3.18 0.03 -6.14
N GLN A 79 2.01 0.58 -6.44
CA GLN A 79 1.76 1.26 -7.70
C GLN A 79 1.20 2.66 -7.45
N GLN A 80 1.90 3.66 -7.98
CA GLN A 80 1.28 4.97 -8.18
C GLN A 80 0.29 4.88 -9.35
N VAL A 81 -0.97 5.19 -9.09
CA VAL A 81 -2.05 5.12 -10.07
C VAL A 81 -3.00 6.28 -9.83
N ASP A 82 -3.37 6.97 -10.92
CA ASP A 82 -4.49 7.90 -10.88
C ASP A 82 -5.77 7.07 -10.67
N LEU A 83 -6.60 7.38 -9.67
CA LEU A 83 -7.76 6.55 -9.31
C LEU A 83 -8.95 6.79 -10.25
N THR A 84 -8.68 6.86 -11.55
CA THR A 84 -9.65 7.01 -12.62
C THR A 84 -9.93 5.66 -13.28
N LEU A 85 -11.12 5.54 -13.88
CA LEU A 85 -11.53 4.30 -14.56
C LEU A 85 -10.52 3.90 -15.66
N ALA A 86 -10.09 4.88 -16.47
CA ALA A 86 -9.12 4.65 -17.54
C ALA A 86 -7.77 4.12 -17.04
N ALA A 87 -7.32 4.55 -15.87
CA ALA A 87 -6.07 4.10 -15.28
C ALA A 87 -6.18 2.68 -14.72
N ILE A 88 -7.31 2.32 -14.12
CA ILE A 88 -7.60 0.96 -13.61
C ILE A 88 -7.80 -0.03 -14.77
N GLU A 89 -8.34 0.41 -15.90
CA GLU A 89 -8.46 -0.38 -17.12
C GLU A 89 -7.14 -0.46 -17.92
N SER A 90 -6.10 0.24 -17.48
CA SER A 90 -4.83 0.25 -18.20
C SER A 90 -4.16 -1.13 -18.19
N PRO A 91 -3.48 -1.53 -19.28
CA PRO A 91 -2.74 -2.80 -19.33
C PRO A 91 -1.72 -2.94 -18.20
N ARG A 92 -1.12 -1.81 -17.76
CA ARG A 92 -0.17 -1.79 -16.65
C ARG A 92 -0.83 -2.17 -15.33
N PHE A 93 -1.96 -1.54 -14.98
CA PHE A 93 -2.69 -1.87 -13.76
C PHE A 93 -3.16 -3.33 -13.79
N ILE A 94 -3.74 -3.78 -14.91
CA ILE A 94 -4.21 -5.16 -15.07
C ILE A 94 -3.07 -6.15 -14.85
N ALA A 95 -1.87 -5.89 -15.37
CA ALA A 95 -0.71 -6.77 -15.18
C ALA A 95 -0.29 -6.86 -13.71
N VAL A 96 -0.19 -5.73 -13.00
CA VAL A 96 0.17 -5.68 -11.57
C VAL A 96 -0.90 -6.40 -10.72
N PHE A 97 -2.17 -6.12 -10.99
CA PHE A 97 -3.28 -6.74 -10.27
C PHE A 97 -3.36 -8.25 -10.52
N ALA A 98 -3.11 -8.70 -11.75
CA ALA A 98 -3.05 -10.11 -12.08
C ALA A 98 -1.88 -10.82 -11.39
N ASP A 99 -0.73 -10.15 -11.23
CA ASP A 99 0.40 -10.68 -10.48
C ASP A 99 0.11 -10.78 -8.98
N TRP A 100 -0.42 -9.73 -8.37
CA TRP A 100 -0.90 -9.76 -6.98
C TRP A 100 -1.92 -10.87 -6.75
N LYS A 101 -2.87 -11.06 -7.67
CA LYS A 101 -3.86 -12.15 -7.59
C LYS A 101 -3.18 -13.53 -7.55
N LYS A 102 -2.13 -13.77 -8.34
CA LYS A 102 -1.38 -15.04 -8.30
C LYS A 102 -0.73 -15.26 -6.92
N HIS A 103 -0.22 -14.20 -6.30
CA HIS A 103 0.32 -14.28 -4.93
C HIS A 103 -0.77 -14.62 -3.90
N VAL A 104 -1.97 -14.05 -4.02
CA VAL A 104 -3.14 -14.40 -3.18
C VAL A 104 -3.50 -15.88 -3.33
N GLU A 105 -3.58 -16.38 -4.56
CA GLU A 105 -3.90 -17.79 -4.82
C GLU A 105 -2.82 -18.74 -4.26
N ALA A 106 -1.54 -18.36 -4.37
CA ALA A 106 -0.44 -19.13 -3.79
C ALA A 106 -0.50 -19.15 -2.26
N PHE A 107 -0.76 -17.99 -1.63
CA PHE A 107 -0.89 -17.85 -0.19
C PHE A 107 -2.03 -18.73 0.36
N ASN A 108 -3.19 -18.73 -0.27
CA ASN A 108 -4.32 -19.57 0.16
C ASN A 108 -4.01 -21.06 0.11
N ARG A 109 -3.39 -21.55 -0.98
CA ARG A 109 -2.96 -22.96 -1.08
C ARG A 109 -2.00 -23.36 0.05
N MET A 110 -1.08 -22.47 0.42
CA MET A 110 -0.16 -22.73 1.54
C MET A 110 -0.87 -22.74 2.89
N LYS A 111 -1.88 -21.89 3.07
CA LYS A 111 -2.66 -21.80 4.32
C LYS A 111 -3.54 -23.03 4.52
N GLU A 112 -4.17 -23.53 3.47
CA GLU A 112 -4.96 -24.77 3.48
C GLU A 112 -4.09 -25.98 3.84
N GLY A 113 -2.94 -26.14 3.16
CA GLY A 113 -2.01 -27.25 3.44
C GLY A 113 -1.38 -27.24 4.84
N LYS A 114 -1.34 -26.09 5.54
CA LYS A 114 -0.91 -25.99 6.94
C LYS A 114 -2.01 -26.36 7.94
N ASN A 115 -3.28 -26.17 7.58
CA ASN A 115 -4.39 -26.57 8.44
C ASN A 115 -4.57 -28.10 8.43
N ASP A 116 -4.42 -28.75 7.27
CA ASP A 116 -4.56 -30.21 7.13
C ASP A 116 -3.45 -31.03 7.83
N GLN A 117 -2.35 -30.40 8.27
CA GLN A 117 -1.25 -31.06 8.99
C GLN A 117 -1.32 -30.91 10.52
N ASN A 118 -2.26 -30.12 11.02
CA ASN A 118 -2.43 -29.84 12.46
C ASN A 118 -3.69 -30.49 13.07
N ASP A 119 -4.43 -31.28 12.28
CA ASP A 119 -5.52 -32.17 12.69
C ASP A 119 -5.08 -33.64 12.66
#